data_AF-A0A1X0QQ20-F1
#
_entry.id   AF-A0A1X0QQ20-F1
#
_cell.length_a   1.000
_cell.length_b   1.000
_cell.length_c   1.000
_cell.angle_alpha   90.00
_cell.angle_beta   90.00
_cell.angle_gamma   90.00
#
_symmetry.space_group_name_H-M   'P 1'
#
loop_
_entity.id
_entity.type
_entity.pdbx_description
1 polymer ?
#
loop_
_entity_poly.entity_id
_entity_poly.type
_entity_poly.pdbx_seq_one_letter_code
_entity_poly.pdbx_strand_id
1 'polypeptide(L)'
;MIPPIEQSSKTQDDNKYHTSPAAPFKTYVSLADKQRIEDEKLIITSVRKALDIVITDRVARNQPTLYHQTEAILRNMTGRNVKMSHICKIMYLAPRLYSVEAKELRTYGGKINEDFLIEFGKEWRVPLIGKDLQLRADMLREAVDRYFNEHPEHDATVPEAPLPRLRAVVNKDEWEKQANLPQGIKKLLEAHKAVKQERIEQQKPKPTPQGSVKERFEALRARLASKKK
;
A
#
# COMPACT_ATOMS: atom_id res chain seq x y z
N MET A 1 -7.75 -58.06 -0.10
CA MET A 1 -6.49 -58.35 -0.82
C MET A 1 -5.82 -57.02 -1.11
N ILE A 2 -4.70 -56.76 -0.44
CA ILE A 2 -3.86 -55.56 -0.59
C ILE A 2 -2.48 -56.07 -1.03
N PRO A 3 -1.90 -55.55 -2.13
CA PRO A 3 -0.47 -55.61 -2.39
C PRO A 3 0.21 -54.23 -2.21
N PRO A 4 1.54 -54.18 -2.07
CA PRO A 4 2.21 -53.30 -1.11
C PRO A 4 2.84 -52.04 -1.71
N ILE A 5 3.18 -51.13 -0.79
CA ILE A 5 4.04 -49.96 -0.98
C ILE A 5 5.48 -50.44 -1.21
N GLU A 6 6.05 -50.15 -2.37
CA GLU A 6 7.51 -50.12 -2.55
C GLU A 6 7.99 -48.67 -2.51
N GLN A 7 8.77 -48.35 -1.48
CA GLN A 7 9.64 -47.19 -1.45
C GLN A 7 10.84 -47.48 -2.37
N SER A 8 11.13 -46.59 -3.31
CA SER A 8 12.44 -46.53 -3.94
C SER A 8 12.92 -45.09 -4.01
N SER A 9 13.86 -44.80 -3.12
CA SER A 9 14.62 -43.56 -3.03
C SER A 9 15.59 -43.47 -4.21
N LYS A 10 15.44 -42.45 -5.05
CA LYS A 10 16.56 -41.88 -5.82
C LYS A 10 16.44 -40.35 -5.81
N THR A 11 17.18 -39.76 -4.88
CA THR A 11 17.74 -38.42 -5.02
C THR A 11 18.65 -38.41 -6.24
N GLN A 12 18.35 -37.54 -7.21
CA GLN A 12 19.37 -37.00 -8.07
C GLN A 12 18.98 -35.56 -8.42
N ASP A 13 19.75 -34.65 -7.83
CA ASP A 13 19.82 -33.25 -8.20
C ASP A 13 20.03 -33.12 -9.71
N ASP A 14 19.15 -32.36 -10.35
CA ASP A 14 19.48 -31.63 -11.57
C ASP A 14 18.66 -30.35 -11.58
N ASN A 15 19.18 -29.37 -10.85
CA ASN A 15 18.84 -27.96 -10.95
C ASN A 15 19.25 -27.44 -12.35
N LYS A 16 18.52 -27.86 -13.38
CA LYS A 16 18.53 -27.19 -14.68
C LYS A 16 17.56 -26.03 -14.58
N TYR A 17 18.13 -24.84 -14.44
CA TYR A 17 17.49 -23.58 -14.77
C TYR A 17 16.89 -23.67 -16.17
N HIS A 18 15.62 -24.07 -16.26
CA HIS A 18 14.77 -23.71 -17.38
C HIS A 18 14.51 -22.22 -17.26
N THR A 19 15.48 -21.42 -17.67
CA THR A 19 15.21 -20.11 -18.26
C THR A 19 14.35 -20.42 -19.48
N SER A 20 13.03 -20.43 -19.27
CA SER A 20 12.07 -20.41 -20.35
C SER A 20 12.52 -19.29 -21.29
N PRO A 21 12.75 -19.56 -22.59
CA PRO A 21 13.03 -18.49 -23.52
C PRO A 21 11.84 -17.54 -23.44
N ALA A 22 12.09 -16.31 -23.00
CA ALA A 22 11.09 -15.27 -22.95
C ALA A 22 10.37 -15.28 -24.30
N ALA A 23 9.07 -15.59 -24.26
CA ALA A 23 8.26 -15.65 -25.47
C ALA A 23 8.50 -14.36 -26.27
N PRO A 24 8.61 -14.46 -27.61
CA PRO A 24 8.91 -13.29 -28.43
C PRO A 24 7.92 -12.16 -28.09
N PHE A 25 8.44 -10.97 -27.81
CA PHE A 25 7.63 -9.78 -27.55
C PHE A 25 6.57 -9.68 -28.64
N LYS A 26 5.29 -9.74 -28.26
CA LYS A 26 4.18 -9.63 -29.21
C LYS A 26 4.24 -8.25 -29.84
N THR A 27 4.68 -8.18 -31.08
CA THR A 27 4.72 -6.94 -31.87
C THR A 27 3.36 -6.58 -32.48
N TYR A 28 2.36 -7.46 -32.34
CA TYR A 28 1.01 -7.28 -32.90
C TYR A 28 -0.05 -7.37 -31.82
N VAL A 29 -0.98 -6.43 -31.82
CA VAL A 29 -2.17 -6.43 -30.97
C VAL A 29 -3.12 -7.54 -31.43
N SER A 30 -3.27 -8.59 -30.62
CA SER A 30 -4.19 -9.69 -30.94
C SER A 30 -5.65 -9.26 -30.76
N LEU A 31 -6.60 -10.00 -31.35
CA LEU A 31 -8.03 -9.77 -31.12
C LEU A 31 -8.41 -9.84 -29.63
N ALA A 32 -7.73 -10.71 -28.87
CA ALA A 32 -7.91 -10.80 -27.42
C ALA A 32 -7.43 -9.54 -26.68
N ASP A 33 -6.34 -8.93 -27.13
CA ASP A 33 -5.81 -7.70 -26.53
C ASP A 33 -6.74 -6.50 -26.80
N LYS A 34 -7.30 -6.42 -28.01
CA LYS A 34 -8.33 -5.43 -28.35
C LYS A 34 -9.57 -5.59 -27.47
N GLN A 35 -10.04 -6.83 -27.31
CA GLN A 35 -11.19 -7.13 -26.46
C GLN A 35 -10.93 -6.74 -25.00
N ARG A 36 -9.72 -7.02 -24.48
CA ARG A 36 -9.31 -6.64 -23.12
C ARG A 36 -9.35 -5.11 -22.93
N ILE A 37 -8.82 -4.35 -23.89
CA ILE A 37 -8.84 -2.88 -23.86
C ILE A 37 -10.27 -2.37 -23.85
N GLU A 38 -11.14 -2.88 -24.73
CA GLU A 38 -12.56 -2.49 -24.76
C GLU A 38 -13.30 -2.85 -23.47
N ASP A 39 -13.00 -4.01 -22.87
CA ASP A 39 -13.53 -4.39 -21.56
C ASP A 39 -13.05 -3.46 -20.44
N GLU A 40 -11.80 -3.02 -20.47
CA GLU A 40 -11.27 -2.03 -19.53
C GLU A 40 -11.97 -0.68 -19.67
N LYS A 41 -12.16 -0.19 -20.90
CA LYS A 41 -12.94 1.03 -21.18
C LYS A 41 -14.37 0.91 -20.64
N LEU A 42 -15.02 -0.23 -20.86
CA LEU A 42 -16.39 -0.47 -20.42
C LEU A 42 -16.49 -0.53 -18.88
N ILE A 43 -15.54 -1.15 -18.19
CA ILE A 43 -15.50 -1.17 -16.73
C ILE A 43 -15.30 0.24 -16.19
N ILE A 44 -14.32 0.99 -16.69
CA ILE A 44 -14.00 2.35 -16.22
C ILE A 44 -15.21 3.28 -16.37
N THR A 45 -15.87 3.25 -17.53
CA THR A 45 -17.06 4.07 -17.80
C THR A 45 -18.27 3.67 -16.94
N SER A 46 -18.49 2.37 -16.74
CA SER A 46 -19.58 1.84 -15.91
C SER A 46 -19.37 2.16 -14.43
N VAL A 47 -18.14 2.01 -13.92
CA VAL A 47 -17.77 2.33 -12.54
C VAL A 47 -17.97 3.82 -12.26
N ARG A 48 -17.54 4.71 -13.18
CA ARG A 48 -17.79 6.16 -13.04
C ARG A 48 -19.27 6.48 -12.94
N LYS A 49 -20.11 5.92 -13.82
CA LYS A 49 -21.56 6.13 -13.77
C LYS A 49 -22.16 5.64 -12.44
N ALA A 50 -21.76 4.47 -11.97
CA ALA A 50 -22.21 3.93 -10.69
C ALA A 50 -21.75 4.79 -9.50
N LEU A 51 -20.50 5.26 -9.51
CA LEU A 51 -19.96 6.16 -8.49
C LEU A 51 -20.70 7.48 -8.42
N ASP A 52 -21.00 8.10 -9.56
CA ASP A 52 -21.76 9.36 -9.61
C ASP A 52 -23.13 9.21 -8.93
N ILE A 53 -23.82 8.08 -9.16
CA ILE A 53 -25.12 7.79 -8.56
C ILE A 53 -24.97 7.53 -7.05
N VAL A 54 -24.02 6.67 -6.66
CA VAL A 54 -23.82 6.28 -5.26
C VAL A 54 -23.40 7.47 -4.40
N ILE A 55 -22.44 8.28 -4.86
CA ILE A 55 -22.01 9.48 -4.12
C ILE A 55 -23.18 10.47 -4.02
N THR A 56 -23.94 10.68 -5.10
CA THR A 56 -25.11 11.57 -5.07
C THR A 56 -26.17 11.11 -4.06
N ASP A 57 -26.51 9.82 -4.03
CA ASP A 57 -27.46 9.25 -3.05
C ASP A 57 -26.94 9.36 -1.61
N ARG A 58 -25.65 9.05 -1.38
CA ARG A 58 -25.02 9.13 -0.05
C ARG A 58 -25.00 10.56 0.48
N VAL A 59 -24.62 11.53 -0.37
CA VAL A 59 -24.61 12.95 -0.01
C VAL A 59 -26.03 13.45 0.27
N ALA A 60 -27.03 13.05 -0.52
CA ALA A 60 -28.43 13.38 -0.25
C ALA A 60 -28.93 12.86 1.11
N ARG A 61 -28.35 11.74 1.59
CA ARG A 61 -28.63 11.16 2.91
C ARG A 61 -27.70 11.67 4.03
N ASN A 62 -26.82 12.65 3.74
CA ASN A 62 -25.77 13.12 4.65
C ASN A 62 -24.88 11.99 5.20
N GLN A 63 -24.59 10.99 4.36
CA GLN A 63 -23.72 9.87 4.70
C GLN A 63 -22.38 9.96 3.97
N PRO A 64 -21.25 9.63 4.62
CA PRO A 64 -19.97 9.55 3.94
C PRO A 64 -19.93 8.36 2.97
N THR A 65 -19.30 8.55 1.81
CA THR A 65 -19.16 7.49 0.81
C THR A 65 -17.86 6.71 1.06
N LEU A 66 -17.92 5.79 2.01
CA LEU A 66 -16.82 4.90 2.34
C LEU A 66 -16.73 3.73 1.36
N TYR A 67 -15.53 3.39 0.88
CA TYR A 67 -15.34 2.36 -0.14
C TYR A 67 -15.89 0.99 0.31
N HIS A 68 -15.56 0.53 1.52
CA HIS A 68 -16.04 -0.78 2.00
C HIS A 68 -17.58 -0.90 2.03
N GLN A 69 -18.30 0.21 2.24
CA GLN A 69 -19.77 0.24 2.28
C GLN A 69 -20.40 0.33 0.90
N THR A 70 -19.64 0.78 -0.08
CA THR A 70 -20.12 1.05 -1.43
C THR A 70 -19.67 -0.01 -2.43
N GLU A 71 -18.62 -0.77 -2.13
CA GLU A 71 -18.12 -1.86 -2.97
C GLU A 71 -19.22 -2.83 -3.41
N ALA A 72 -20.05 -3.31 -2.48
CA ALA A 72 -21.14 -4.22 -2.80
C ALA A 72 -22.20 -3.56 -3.72
N ILE A 73 -22.47 -2.27 -3.51
CA ILE A 73 -23.44 -1.50 -4.32
C ILE A 73 -22.88 -1.30 -5.73
N LEU A 74 -21.61 -0.90 -5.85
CA LEU A 74 -20.93 -0.72 -7.13
C LEU A 74 -20.85 -2.03 -7.92
N ARG A 75 -20.56 -3.15 -7.26
CA ARG A 75 -20.60 -4.47 -7.87
C ARG A 75 -21.98 -4.81 -8.43
N ASN A 76 -23.04 -4.55 -7.65
CA ASN A 76 -24.40 -4.85 -8.08
C ASN A 76 -24.85 -3.95 -9.24
N MET A 77 -24.48 -2.65 -9.22
CA MET A 77 -24.85 -1.70 -10.27
C MET A 77 -24.10 -1.93 -11.59
N THR A 78 -22.86 -2.40 -11.53
CA THR A 78 -22.03 -2.64 -12.72
C THR A 78 -22.11 -4.08 -13.23
N GLY A 79 -22.62 -5.02 -12.42
CA GLY A 79 -22.62 -6.46 -12.72
C GLY A 79 -21.21 -7.07 -12.80
N ARG A 80 -20.17 -6.34 -12.40
CA ARG A 80 -18.75 -6.75 -12.47
C ARG A 80 -18.07 -6.57 -11.12
N ASN A 81 -16.95 -7.25 -10.90
CA ASN A 81 -16.19 -7.14 -9.65
C ASN A 81 -15.41 -5.81 -9.61
N VAL A 82 -15.95 -4.82 -8.90
CA VAL A 82 -15.33 -3.49 -8.75
C VAL A 82 -14.37 -3.50 -7.57
N LYS A 83 -13.09 -3.33 -7.87
CA LYS A 83 -12.01 -3.05 -6.90
C LYS A 83 -11.65 -1.57 -6.84
N MET A 84 -11.03 -1.14 -5.75
CA MET A 84 -10.48 0.22 -5.58
C MET A 84 -9.50 0.62 -6.69
N SER A 85 -8.77 -0.34 -7.28
CA SER A 85 -7.90 -0.10 -8.43
C SER A 85 -8.62 0.56 -9.61
N HIS A 86 -9.87 0.18 -9.90
CA HIS A 86 -10.64 0.79 -10.99
C HIS A 86 -10.96 2.27 -10.71
N ILE A 87 -11.21 2.61 -9.45
CA ILE A 87 -11.42 3.99 -9.02
C ILE A 87 -10.12 4.78 -9.15
N CYS A 88 -8.99 4.18 -8.79
CA CYS A 88 -7.66 4.77 -8.96
C CYS A 88 -7.31 5.01 -10.43
N LYS A 89 -7.72 4.11 -11.34
CA LYS A 89 -7.59 4.31 -12.80
C LYS A 89 -8.42 5.50 -13.29
N ILE A 90 -9.65 5.66 -12.79
CA ILE A 90 -10.48 6.84 -13.12
C ILE A 90 -9.81 8.12 -12.62
N MET A 91 -9.24 8.10 -11.40
CA MET A 91 -8.51 9.25 -10.86
C MET A 91 -7.23 9.57 -11.63
N TYR A 92 -6.55 8.56 -12.19
CA TYR A 92 -5.38 8.76 -13.03
C TYR A 92 -5.77 9.47 -14.34
N LEU A 93 -6.83 8.99 -15.00
CA LEU A 93 -7.30 9.56 -16.28
C LEU A 93 -7.96 10.93 -16.11
N ALA A 94 -8.74 11.11 -15.05
CA ALA A 94 -9.55 12.29 -14.83
C ALA A 94 -9.51 12.70 -13.33
N PRO A 95 -8.39 13.27 -12.86
CA PRO A 95 -8.16 13.58 -11.44
C PRO A 95 -9.13 14.62 -10.87
N ARG A 96 -9.81 15.37 -11.74
CA ARG A 96 -10.80 16.39 -11.36
C ARG A 96 -12.15 15.80 -10.96
N LEU A 97 -12.44 14.53 -11.29
CA LEU A 97 -13.77 13.94 -11.09
C LEU A 97 -14.03 13.57 -9.63
N TYR A 98 -13.02 13.03 -8.94
CA TYR A 98 -13.14 12.49 -7.60
C TYR A 98 -11.94 12.84 -6.74
N SER A 99 -12.16 12.97 -5.44
CA SER A 99 -11.12 13.00 -4.41
C SER A 99 -11.23 11.75 -3.53
N VAL A 100 -10.08 11.22 -3.13
CA VAL A 100 -10.02 10.11 -2.18
C VAL A 100 -9.22 10.56 -0.97
N GLU A 101 -9.74 10.27 0.21
CA GLU A 101 -9.07 10.50 1.49
C GLU A 101 -9.00 9.20 2.28
N ALA A 102 -7.85 8.93 2.92
CA ALA A 102 -7.72 7.78 3.81
C ALA A 102 -8.29 8.12 5.18
N LYS A 103 -9.20 7.29 5.68
CA LYS A 103 -9.92 7.48 6.93
C LYS A 103 -9.77 6.26 7.83
N GLU A 104 -9.52 6.52 9.11
CA GLU A 104 -9.43 5.47 10.12
C GLU A 104 -10.83 4.98 10.50
N LEU A 105 -11.06 3.68 10.36
CA LEU A 105 -12.22 3.00 10.90
C LEU A 105 -11.81 2.22 12.15
N ARG A 106 -12.39 2.63 13.28
CA ARG A 106 -12.26 1.89 14.53
C ARG A 106 -13.34 0.82 14.55
N THR A 107 -12.93 -0.43 14.40
CA THR A 107 -13.86 -1.57 14.47
C THR A 107 -14.03 -2.07 15.90
N TYR A 108 -15.12 -2.80 16.15
CA TYR A 108 -15.41 -3.40 17.44
C TYR A 108 -14.24 -4.33 17.84
N GLY A 109 -13.65 -4.11 19.02
CA GLY A 109 -12.41 -4.78 19.44
C GLY A 109 -11.12 -3.96 19.26
N GLY A 110 -11.22 -2.67 18.93
CA GLY A 110 -10.07 -1.73 18.97
C GLY A 110 -9.10 -1.85 17.80
N LYS A 111 -9.43 -2.64 16.76
CA LYS A 111 -8.63 -2.71 15.54
C LYS A 111 -8.91 -1.49 14.67
N ILE A 112 -7.84 -0.73 14.38
CA ILE A 112 -7.85 0.39 13.45
C ILE A 112 -7.63 -0.19 12.06
N ASN A 113 -8.63 -0.07 11.19
CA ASN A 113 -8.52 -0.39 9.78
C ASN A 113 -8.49 0.91 8.96
N GLU A 114 -7.70 0.94 7.91
CA GLU A 114 -7.72 2.02 6.93
C GLU A 114 -8.84 1.75 5.93
N ASP A 115 -9.62 2.78 5.65
CA ASP A 115 -10.61 2.77 4.58
C ASP A 115 -10.56 4.09 3.81
N PHE A 116 -11.23 4.14 2.66
CA PHE A 116 -11.15 5.27 1.76
C PHE A 116 -12.49 5.98 1.66
N LEU A 117 -12.48 7.26 2.00
CA LEU A 117 -13.58 8.17 1.74
C LEU A 117 -13.46 8.67 0.31
N ILE A 118 -14.51 8.44 -0.49
CA ILE A 118 -14.58 8.85 -1.90
C ILE A 118 -15.56 10.01 -2.01
N GLU A 119 -15.11 11.14 -2.54
CA GLU A 119 -15.96 12.32 -2.74
C GLU A 119 -15.84 12.83 -4.16
N PHE A 120 -16.78 13.69 -4.56
CA PHE A 120 -16.59 14.43 -5.79
C PHE A 120 -15.42 15.40 -5.65
N GLY A 121 -14.69 15.60 -6.75
CA GLY A 121 -13.67 16.65 -6.79
C GLY A 121 -14.27 18.01 -6.44
N LYS A 122 -13.44 18.90 -5.86
CA LYS A 122 -13.86 20.20 -5.28
C LYS A 122 -14.64 21.12 -6.23
N GLU A 123 -14.55 20.88 -7.52
CA GLU A 123 -15.21 21.66 -8.57
C GLU A 123 -16.69 21.32 -8.74
N TRP A 124 -17.12 20.15 -8.27
CA TRP A 124 -18.47 19.65 -8.49
C TRP A 124 -19.36 19.94 -7.28
N ARG A 125 -20.52 20.52 -7.54
CA ARG A 125 -21.54 20.75 -6.52
C ARG A 125 -22.63 19.69 -6.62
N VAL A 126 -23.06 19.19 -5.47
CA VAL A 126 -24.13 18.20 -5.35
C VAL A 126 -25.45 18.94 -5.02
N PRO A 127 -26.61 18.56 -5.59
CA PRO A 127 -26.81 17.47 -6.54
C PRO A 127 -26.22 17.76 -7.91
N LEU A 128 -25.65 16.73 -8.55
CA LEU A 128 -25.18 16.85 -9.93
C LEU A 128 -26.37 17.09 -10.87
N ILE A 129 -26.28 18.15 -11.68
CA ILE A 129 -27.30 18.45 -12.69
C ILE A 129 -27.08 17.53 -13.91
N GLY A 130 -28.11 17.24 -14.70
CA GLY A 130 -28.00 16.41 -15.90
C GLY A 130 -26.90 16.86 -16.88
N LYS A 131 -26.66 18.17 -16.99
CA LYS A 131 -25.54 18.73 -17.78
C LYS A 131 -24.18 18.37 -17.18
N ASP A 132 -24.05 18.40 -15.86
CA ASP A 132 -22.80 18.06 -15.17
C ASP A 132 -22.50 16.57 -15.30
N LEU A 133 -23.52 15.71 -15.22
CA LEU A 133 -23.38 14.26 -15.45
C LEU A 133 -22.87 13.94 -16.86
N GLN A 134 -23.38 14.67 -17.86
CA GLN A 134 -22.93 14.53 -19.24
C GLN A 134 -21.50 15.03 -19.41
N LEU A 135 -21.17 16.22 -18.88
CA LEU A 135 -19.82 16.78 -18.93
C LEU A 135 -18.80 15.82 -18.27
N ARG A 136 -19.13 15.25 -17.12
CA ARG A 136 -18.28 14.26 -16.43
C ARG A 136 -18.09 12.99 -17.25
N ALA A 137 -19.14 12.55 -17.95
CA ALA A 137 -19.07 11.41 -18.86
C ALA A 137 -18.12 11.69 -20.03
N ASP A 138 -18.25 12.87 -20.62
CA ASP A 138 -17.46 13.29 -21.78
C ASP A 138 -15.98 13.46 -21.40
N MET A 139 -15.70 14.11 -20.28
CA MET A 139 -14.34 14.25 -19.75
C MET A 139 -13.62 12.91 -19.57
N LEU A 140 -14.31 11.91 -18.98
CA LEU A 140 -13.69 10.60 -18.81
C LEU A 140 -13.52 9.88 -20.15
N ARG A 141 -14.52 9.94 -21.02
CA ARG A 141 -14.46 9.30 -22.35
C ARG A 141 -13.30 9.86 -23.17
N GLU A 142 -13.17 11.18 -23.25
CA GLU A 142 -12.07 11.85 -23.95
C GLU A 142 -10.71 11.47 -23.35
N ALA A 143 -10.60 11.38 -22.03
CA ALA A 143 -9.35 10.98 -21.36
C ALA A 143 -8.99 9.51 -21.63
N VAL A 144 -9.98 8.62 -21.61
CA VAL A 144 -9.82 7.20 -21.95
C VAL A 144 -9.37 7.04 -23.40
N ASP A 145 -10.07 7.69 -24.33
CA ASP A 145 -9.76 7.61 -25.75
C ASP A 145 -8.36 8.19 -26.04
N ARG A 146 -8.02 9.33 -25.44
CA ARG A 146 -6.68 9.92 -25.53
C ARG A 146 -5.61 8.96 -25.03
N TYR A 147 -5.81 8.35 -23.85
CA TYR A 147 -4.83 7.44 -23.27
C TYR A 147 -4.54 6.24 -24.17
N PHE A 148 -5.58 5.55 -24.66
CA PHE A 148 -5.41 4.37 -25.51
C PHE A 148 -4.96 4.71 -26.94
N ASN A 149 -5.18 5.94 -27.41
CA ASN A 149 -4.62 6.41 -28.68
C ASN A 149 -3.11 6.71 -28.56
N GLU A 150 -2.66 7.24 -27.42
CA GLU A 150 -1.25 7.51 -27.13
C GLU A 150 -0.46 6.24 -26.82
N HIS A 151 -1.13 5.18 -26.33
CA HIS A 151 -0.54 3.90 -25.96
C HIS A 151 -1.13 2.75 -26.81
N PRO A 152 -0.73 2.61 -28.08
CA PRO A 152 -1.23 1.55 -28.96
C PRO A 152 -0.63 0.16 -28.66
N GLU A 153 0.07 0.01 -27.54
CA GLU A 153 0.74 -1.21 -27.11
C GLU A 153 -0.28 -2.31 -26.75
N HIS A 154 0.12 -3.57 -26.94
CA HIS A 154 -0.77 -4.73 -26.73
C HIS A 154 -1.11 -4.95 -25.24
N ASP A 155 -0.22 -4.57 -24.34
CA ASP A 155 -0.33 -4.64 -22.89
C ASP A 155 -0.75 -3.31 -22.23
N ALA A 156 -1.07 -2.30 -23.04
CA ALA A 156 -1.54 -1.00 -22.57
C ALA A 156 -2.68 -1.18 -21.57
N THR A 157 -2.45 -0.71 -20.35
CA THR A 157 -3.38 -0.77 -19.23
C THR A 157 -3.33 0.57 -18.53
N VAL A 158 -4.46 1.08 -18.07
CA VAL A 158 -4.49 2.39 -17.40
C VAL A 158 -3.74 2.27 -16.07
N PRO A 159 -2.77 3.15 -15.77
CA PRO A 159 -2.08 3.17 -14.49
C PRO A 159 -3.02 3.54 -13.35
N GLU A 160 -2.65 3.14 -12.13
CA GLU A 160 -3.40 3.46 -10.93
C GLU A 160 -2.85 4.74 -10.29
N ALA A 161 -3.74 5.69 -9.97
CA ALA A 161 -3.36 6.85 -9.17
C ALA A 161 -2.87 6.41 -7.76
N PRO A 162 -1.87 7.09 -7.19
CA PRO A 162 -1.39 6.76 -5.86
C PRO A 162 -2.47 7.05 -4.82
N LEU A 163 -2.81 6.04 -4.02
CA LEU A 163 -3.76 6.18 -2.92
C LEU A 163 -3.13 6.93 -1.74
N PRO A 164 -3.88 7.85 -1.09
CA PRO A 164 -3.44 8.41 0.17
C PRO A 164 -3.34 7.28 1.20
N ARG A 165 -2.30 7.32 2.04
CA ARG A 165 -2.14 6.38 3.16
C ARG A 165 -2.20 7.14 4.45
N LEU A 166 -2.85 6.56 5.46
CA LEU A 166 -2.71 7.06 6.81
C LEU A 166 -1.28 6.75 7.25
N ARG A 167 -0.57 7.74 7.82
CA ARG A 167 0.74 7.48 8.42
C ARG A 167 0.53 6.77 9.76
N ALA A 168 0.06 5.52 9.73
CA ALA A 168 -0.22 4.73 10.93
C ALA A 168 1.04 4.40 11.73
N VAL A 169 2.21 4.39 11.08
CA VAL A 169 3.51 4.21 11.74
C VAL A 169 4.33 5.47 11.50
N VAL A 170 4.20 6.45 12.40
CA VAL A 170 5.17 7.53 12.44
C VAL A 170 6.44 6.99 13.08
N ASN A 171 7.50 6.83 12.30
CA ASN A 171 8.80 6.48 12.84
C ASN A 171 9.16 7.53 13.90
N LYS A 172 9.37 7.08 15.15
CA LYS A 172 9.60 7.96 16.30
C LYS A 172 10.72 8.97 16.03
N ASP A 173 11.78 8.53 15.32
CA ASP A 173 12.91 9.39 14.99
C ASP A 173 12.60 10.40 13.87
N GLU A 174 11.69 10.09 12.95
CA GLU A 174 11.22 11.03 11.93
C GLU A 174 10.21 12.02 12.50
N TRP A 175 9.36 11.55 13.42
CA TRP A 175 8.43 12.40 14.16
C TRP A 175 9.16 13.43 15.01
N GLU A 176 10.15 13.00 15.79
CA GLU A 176 10.93 13.90 16.66
C GLU A 176 11.68 14.99 15.87
N LYS A 177 12.05 14.70 14.61
CA LYS A 177 12.68 15.67 13.70
C LYS A 177 11.68 16.66 13.10
N GLN A 178 10.48 16.20 12.73
CA GLN A 178 9.45 17.02 12.08
C GLN A 178 8.55 17.77 13.06
N ALA A 179 8.46 17.31 14.31
CA ALA A 179 7.60 17.92 15.31
C ALA A 179 8.21 19.22 15.87
N ASN A 180 7.41 20.29 15.89
CA ASN A 180 7.74 21.55 16.58
C ASN A 180 7.64 21.38 18.11
N LEU A 181 8.52 20.57 18.68
CA LEU A 181 8.60 20.31 20.10
C LEU A 181 9.26 21.50 20.83
N PRO A 182 8.71 21.96 21.97
CA PRO A 182 9.37 22.91 22.86
C PRO A 182 10.76 22.44 23.29
N GLN A 183 11.68 23.38 23.46
CA GLN A 183 13.11 23.11 23.69
C GLN A 183 13.39 22.24 24.93
N GLY A 184 12.57 22.37 25.99
CA GLY A 184 12.67 21.54 27.19
C GLY A 184 12.35 20.05 26.96
N ILE A 185 11.38 19.77 26.09
CA ILE A 185 10.96 18.39 25.77
C ILE A 185 12.00 17.70 24.88
N LYS A 186 12.62 18.44 23.95
CA LYS A 186 13.73 17.94 23.13
C LYS A 186 14.91 17.49 23.98
N LYS A 187 15.36 18.32 24.94
CA LYS A 187 16.45 17.97 25.86
C LYS A 187 16.13 16.75 26.73
N LEU A 188 14.88 16.61 27.16
CA LEU A 188 14.45 15.46 27.96
C LEU A 188 14.43 14.16 27.16
N LEU A 189 14.01 14.22 25.89
CA LEU A 189 14.06 13.07 24.97
C LEU A 189 15.50 12.65 24.66
N GLU A 190 16.41 13.60 24.44
CA GLU A 190 17.84 13.34 24.24
C GLU A 190 18.47 12.70 25.48
N ALA A 191 18.19 13.22 26.68
CA ALA A 191 18.66 12.63 27.93
C ALA A 191 18.16 11.19 28.12
N HIS A 192 16.90 10.93 27.77
CA HIS A 192 16.33 9.59 27.87
C HIS A 192 16.91 8.61 26.81
N LYS A 193 17.33 9.12 25.64
CA LYS A 193 18.06 8.32 24.63
C LYS A 193 19.48 7.97 25.13
N ALA A 194 20.19 8.94 25.73
CA ALA A 194 21.52 8.73 26.29
C ALA A 194 21.52 7.68 27.42
N VAL A 195 20.58 7.78 28.37
CA VAL A 195 20.43 6.81 29.48
C VAL A 195 20.13 5.39 28.96
N LYS A 196 19.35 5.26 27.89
CA LYS A 196 19.11 3.95 27.25
C LYS A 196 20.37 3.40 26.60
N GLN A 197 21.16 4.23 25.91
CA GLN A 197 22.41 3.80 25.30
C GLN A 197 23.43 3.35 26.36
N GLU A 198 23.57 4.09 27.45
CA GLU A 198 24.44 3.70 28.58
C GLU A 198 24.02 2.36 29.20
N ARG A 199 22.71 2.12 29.37
CA ARG A 199 22.21 0.82 29.86
C ARG A 199 22.51 -0.33 28.89
N ILE A 200 22.42 -0.09 27.58
CA ILE A 200 22.73 -1.09 26.55
C ILE A 200 24.24 -1.38 26.52
N GLU A 201 25.09 -0.37 26.71
CA GLU A 201 26.54 -0.55 26.82
C GLU A 201 26.96 -1.28 28.09
N GLN A 202 26.28 -1.03 29.21
CA GLN A 202 26.52 -1.75 30.47
C GLN A 202 26.05 -3.22 30.42
N GLN A 203 25.12 -3.56 29.52
CA GLN A 203 24.65 -4.93 29.31
C GLN A 203 25.47 -5.70 28.26
N LYS A 204 26.44 -5.06 27.58
CA LYS A 204 27.38 -5.80 26.73
C LYS A 204 28.16 -6.80 27.61
N PRO A 205 28.26 -8.09 27.22
CA PRO A 205 28.93 -9.09 28.02
C PRO A 205 30.37 -8.66 28.30
N LYS A 206 30.81 -8.79 29.56
CA LYS A 206 32.16 -8.41 29.98
C LYS A 206 33.17 -9.09 29.04
N PRO A 207 34.16 -8.36 28.51
CA PRO A 207 35.13 -8.94 27.59
C PRO A 207 35.85 -10.10 28.27
N THR A 208 35.90 -11.25 27.58
CA THR A 208 36.69 -12.40 28.00
C THR A 208 38.15 -11.97 28.09
N PRO A 209 38.87 -12.28 29.19
CA PRO A 209 40.26 -11.86 29.34
C PRO A 209 41.11 -12.51 28.23
N GLN A 210 41.63 -11.67 27.32
CA GLN A 210 42.62 -12.06 26.31
C GLN A 210 44.03 -11.93 26.91
N GLY A 211 44.93 -12.81 26.50
CA GLY A 211 46.32 -12.88 26.99
C GLY A 211 46.72 -14.23 27.57
N SER A 212 48.00 -14.34 27.89
CA SER A 212 48.64 -15.52 28.49
C SER A 212 48.20 -15.72 29.96
N VAL A 213 48.32 -16.93 30.49
CA VAL A 213 47.89 -17.27 31.87
C VAL A 213 48.50 -16.33 32.93
N LYS A 214 49.74 -15.87 32.71
CA LYS A 214 50.41 -14.93 33.63
C LYS A 214 49.75 -13.55 33.64
N GLU A 215 49.44 -13.01 32.47
CA GLU A 215 48.79 -11.70 32.31
C GLU A 215 47.38 -11.69 32.90
N ARG A 216 46.66 -12.81 32.76
CA ARG A 216 45.34 -13.00 33.40
C ARG A 216 45.42 -12.99 34.92
N PHE A 217 46.46 -13.59 35.49
CA PHE A 217 46.67 -13.64 36.94
C PHE A 217 47.04 -12.27 37.51
N GLU A 218 47.88 -11.52 36.80
CA GLU A 218 48.31 -10.19 37.22
C GLU A 218 47.14 -9.18 37.18
N ALA A 219 46.33 -9.23 36.11
CA ALA A 219 45.10 -8.45 36.00
C ALA A 219 44.07 -8.82 37.09
N LEU A 220 43.98 -10.11 37.46
CA LEU A 220 43.13 -10.57 38.56
C LEU A 220 43.61 -10.03 39.92
N ARG A 221 44.94 -10.02 40.14
CA ARG A 221 45.56 -9.49 41.36
C ARG A 221 45.30 -7.99 41.50
N ALA A 222 45.46 -7.22 40.42
CA ALA A 222 45.17 -5.79 40.39
C ALA A 222 43.67 -5.49 40.65
N ARG A 223 42.76 -6.32 40.12
CA ARG A 223 41.32 -6.25 40.41
C ARG A 223 40.98 -6.55 41.87
N LEU A 224 41.66 -7.52 42.49
CA LEU A 224 41.44 -7.84 43.90
C LEU A 224 41.98 -6.77 44.84
N ALA A 225 43.10 -6.12 44.47
CA ALA A 225 43.68 -5.02 45.23
C ALA A 225 42.82 -3.75 45.18
N SER A 226 42.27 -3.41 44.02
CA SER A 226 41.38 -2.25 43.83
C SER A 226 40.01 -2.41 44.50
N LYS A 227 39.57 -3.64 44.77
CA LYS A 227 38.29 -3.93 45.45
C LYS A 227 38.40 -3.89 46.98
N LYS A 228 39.61 -3.76 47.54
CA LYS A 228 39.88 -3.66 48.99
C LYS A 228 40.07 -2.22 49.49
N LYS A 229 39.89 -1.23 48.62
CA LYS A 229 39.72 0.20 48.99
C LYS A 229 38.26 0.57 48.78
#